data_AF-A0A5N0DSK9-F1
#
_entry.id   AF-A0A5N0DSK9-F1
#
_cell.length_a   1.000
_cell.length_b   1.000
_cell.length_c   1.000
_cell.angle_alpha   90.00
_cell.angle_beta   90.00
_cell.angle_gamma   90.00
#
_symmetry.space_group_name_H-M   'P 1'
#
loop_
_entity.id
_entity.type
_entity.pdbx_description
1 polymer ?
#
loop_
_entity_poly.entity_id
_entity_poly.type
_entity_poly.pdbx_seq_one_letter_code
_entity_poly.pdbx_strand_id
1 'polypeptide(L)'
;LEAARMIHMTNGVAAPDNWGGFMESVTYVTFQELATRVSHRNTGRVCDDAIADRMLQRIAADENLHMIFYRNMCAAGLDLAPDQAMLAITKILTHFVMPGAGMPNFRRNGVLMAKHGIYDLRQHLEDVVAPVLKQWNIFERNDFGPRGEQAREELGVFIEKLEQDVLKFEEQRDRMFAREAAKAALQPA
;
A
#
# COMPACT_ATOMS: atom_id res chain seq x y z
N LEU A 1 10.00 -4.35 -21.98
CA LEU A 1 8.95 -3.49 -21.36
C LEU A 1 7.63 -3.55 -22.11
N GLU A 2 7.60 -3.25 -23.41
CA GLU A 2 6.37 -3.23 -24.22
C GLU A 2 5.56 -4.53 -24.18
N ALA A 3 6.21 -5.68 -24.34
CA ALA A 3 5.52 -6.97 -24.23
C ALA A 3 4.80 -7.16 -22.87
N ALA A 4 5.45 -6.76 -21.76
CA ALA A 4 4.84 -6.86 -20.43
C ALA A 4 3.64 -5.91 -20.28
N ARG A 5 3.71 -4.71 -20.85
CA ARG A 5 2.57 -3.77 -20.91
C ARG A 5 1.41 -4.35 -21.71
N MET A 6 1.69 -4.91 -22.89
CA MET A 6 0.65 -5.52 -23.73
C MET A 6 -0.03 -6.71 -23.02
N ILE A 7 0.74 -7.57 -22.35
CA ILE A 7 0.20 -8.68 -21.56
C ILE A 7 -0.74 -8.16 -20.46
N HIS A 8 -0.28 -7.19 -19.67
CA HIS A 8 -1.06 -6.66 -18.55
C HIS A 8 -2.35 -5.97 -19.03
N MET A 9 -2.26 -5.13 -20.06
CA MET A 9 -3.43 -4.44 -20.63
C MET A 9 -4.41 -5.40 -21.31
N THR A 10 -3.93 -6.49 -21.90
CA THR A 10 -4.79 -7.51 -22.53
C THR A 10 -5.54 -8.33 -21.48
N ASN A 11 -4.87 -8.67 -20.37
CA ASN A 11 -5.51 -9.39 -19.28
C ASN A 11 -6.50 -8.51 -18.52
N GLY A 12 -6.22 -7.21 -18.43
CA GLY A 12 -6.97 -6.27 -17.59
C GLY A 12 -6.79 -6.56 -16.10
N VAL A 13 -7.53 -5.80 -15.29
CA VAL A 13 -7.64 -6.03 -13.85
C VAL A 13 -9.13 -6.03 -13.52
N ALA A 14 -9.63 -7.17 -13.06
CA ALA A 14 -10.97 -7.26 -12.52
C ALA A 14 -10.93 -6.83 -11.04
N ALA A 15 -11.92 -6.04 -10.62
CA ALA A 15 -12.17 -5.89 -9.19
C ALA A 15 -12.48 -7.28 -8.61
N PRO A 16 -11.95 -7.63 -7.43
CA PRO A 16 -12.31 -8.89 -6.78
C PRO A 16 -13.83 -9.01 -6.60
N ASP A 17 -14.32 -10.24 -6.52
CA ASP A 17 -15.74 -10.47 -6.31
C ASP A 17 -16.24 -9.70 -5.08
N ASN A 18 -17.38 -9.03 -5.24
CA ASN A 18 -18.00 -8.16 -4.24
C ASN A 18 -17.27 -6.84 -3.94
N TRP A 19 -16.27 -6.40 -4.73
CA TRP A 19 -15.65 -5.06 -4.62
C TRP A 19 -16.34 -4.00 -5.51
N GLY A 20 -17.64 -4.15 -5.77
CA GLY A 20 -18.39 -3.32 -6.72
C GLY A 20 -19.01 -2.04 -6.14
N GLY A 21 -18.92 -1.83 -4.83
CA GLY A 21 -19.50 -0.66 -4.18
C GLY A 21 -18.62 0.58 -4.30
N PHE A 22 -19.26 1.73 -4.20
CA PHE A 22 -18.58 3.02 -4.19
C PHE A 22 -17.56 3.10 -3.04
N MET A 23 -17.94 2.67 -1.83
CA MET A 23 -17.07 2.74 -0.64
C MET A 23 -15.83 1.86 -0.78
N GLU A 24 -15.97 0.65 -1.28
CA GLU A 24 -14.83 -0.24 -1.56
C GLU A 24 -13.89 0.41 -2.58
N SER A 25 -14.44 1.00 -3.64
CA SER A 25 -13.67 1.65 -4.70
C SER A 25 -12.87 2.83 -4.16
N VAL A 26 -13.52 3.79 -3.49
CA VAL A 26 -12.85 4.99 -2.96
C VAL A 26 -11.85 4.67 -1.86
N THR A 27 -12.12 3.63 -1.06
CA THR A 27 -11.20 3.15 -0.03
C THR A 27 -9.96 2.54 -0.66
N TYR A 28 -10.14 1.66 -1.66
CA TYR A 28 -9.02 1.03 -2.38
C TYR A 28 -8.07 2.07 -2.97
N VAL A 29 -8.61 3.02 -3.74
CA VAL A 29 -7.77 4.05 -4.37
C VAL A 29 -7.15 5.00 -3.35
N THR A 30 -7.77 5.24 -2.19
CA THR A 30 -7.12 6.02 -1.12
C THR A 30 -5.79 5.41 -0.69
N PHE A 31 -5.77 4.11 -0.37
CA PHE A 31 -4.54 3.43 0.04
C PHE A 31 -3.59 3.22 -1.13
N GLN A 32 -4.10 2.92 -2.31
CA GLN A 32 -3.28 2.67 -3.49
C GLN A 32 -2.56 3.95 -3.97
N GLU A 33 -3.22 5.10 -3.98
CA GLU A 33 -2.60 6.37 -4.37
C GLU A 33 -1.55 6.85 -3.36
N LEU A 34 -1.79 6.61 -2.07
CA LEU A 34 -0.78 6.90 -1.06
C LEU A 34 0.44 5.97 -1.20
N ALA A 35 0.23 4.69 -1.50
CA ALA A 35 1.30 3.74 -1.76
C ALA A 35 2.13 4.13 -3.00
N THR A 36 1.50 4.52 -4.11
CA THR A 36 2.22 4.96 -5.31
C THR A 36 2.96 6.27 -5.07
N ARG A 37 2.38 7.24 -4.34
CA ARG A 37 3.09 8.44 -3.90
C ARG A 37 4.39 8.09 -3.17
N VAL A 38 4.35 7.19 -2.19
CA VAL A 38 5.53 6.75 -1.42
C VAL A 38 6.56 6.10 -2.36
N SER A 39 6.10 5.16 -3.20
CA SER A 39 6.96 4.46 -4.16
C SER A 39 7.63 5.42 -5.16
N HIS A 40 6.89 6.39 -5.73
CA HIS A 40 7.45 7.35 -6.69
C HIS A 40 8.49 8.26 -6.03
N ARG A 41 8.17 8.80 -4.83
CA ARG A 41 9.11 9.65 -4.07
C ARG A 41 10.41 8.91 -3.76
N ASN A 42 10.31 7.67 -3.29
CA ASN A 42 11.48 6.88 -2.93
C ASN A 42 12.28 6.45 -4.18
N THR A 43 11.60 6.10 -5.27
CA THR A 43 12.25 5.79 -6.56
C THR A 43 13.09 6.98 -7.04
N GLY A 44 12.55 8.20 -6.98
CA GLY A 44 13.27 9.41 -7.40
C GLY A 44 14.59 9.61 -6.65
N ARG A 45 14.58 9.37 -5.34
CA ARG A 45 15.79 9.43 -4.50
C ARG A 45 16.79 8.31 -4.82
N VAL A 46 16.30 7.08 -4.98
CA VAL A 46 17.15 5.91 -5.25
C VAL A 46 17.79 5.97 -6.63
N CYS A 47 17.15 6.61 -7.62
CA CYS A 47 17.70 6.77 -8.96
C CYS A 47 19.01 7.57 -9.02
N ASP A 48 19.27 8.44 -8.03
CA ASP A 48 20.45 9.33 -7.99
C ASP A 48 20.65 10.14 -9.30
N ASP A 49 19.54 10.54 -9.92
CA ASP A 49 19.52 11.33 -11.15
C ASP A 49 18.57 12.52 -10.98
N ALA A 50 19.07 13.74 -11.23
CA ALA A 50 18.34 14.97 -10.98
C ALA A 50 17.10 15.14 -11.87
N ILE A 51 17.08 14.54 -13.06
CA ILE A 51 15.93 14.62 -13.97
C ILE A 51 14.85 13.65 -13.51
N ALA A 52 15.24 12.42 -13.18
CA ALA A 52 14.34 11.39 -12.65
C ALA A 52 13.70 11.83 -11.33
N ASP A 53 14.48 12.37 -10.39
CA ASP A 53 13.95 12.88 -9.10
C ASP A 53 12.92 13.98 -9.32
N ARG A 54 13.22 14.99 -10.16
CA ARG A 54 12.25 16.06 -10.49
C ARG A 54 10.99 15.53 -11.16
N MET A 55 11.10 14.55 -12.06
CA MET A 55 9.96 13.95 -12.74
C MET A 55 9.07 13.19 -11.75
N LEU A 56 9.67 12.33 -10.93
CA LEU A 56 8.95 11.50 -9.98
C LEU A 56 8.36 12.31 -8.81
N GLN A 57 8.97 13.43 -8.44
CA GLN A 57 8.37 14.39 -7.49
C GLN A 57 7.07 14.99 -8.02
N ARG A 58 6.98 15.29 -9.32
CA ARG A 58 5.73 15.79 -9.93
C ARG A 58 4.65 14.73 -9.93
N ILE A 59 4.99 13.50 -10.30
CA ILE A 59 4.05 12.37 -10.26
C ILE A 59 3.58 12.16 -8.81
N ALA A 60 4.49 12.09 -7.84
CA ALA A 60 4.14 11.94 -6.43
C ALA A 60 3.28 13.09 -5.88
N ALA A 61 3.40 14.31 -6.44
CA ALA A 61 2.53 15.43 -6.09
C ALA A 61 1.10 15.21 -6.62
N ASP A 62 0.95 14.71 -7.84
CA ASP A 62 -0.35 14.36 -8.42
C ASP A 62 -1.02 13.24 -7.62
N GLU A 63 -0.30 12.15 -7.31
CA GLU A 63 -0.84 11.04 -6.49
C GLU A 63 -1.26 11.52 -5.09
N ASN A 64 -0.56 12.52 -4.53
CA ASN A 64 -0.96 13.11 -3.26
C ASN A 64 -2.30 13.86 -3.36
N LEU A 65 -2.56 14.56 -4.46
CA LEU A 65 -3.84 15.24 -4.69
C LEU A 65 -4.96 14.22 -4.89
N HIS A 66 -4.73 13.15 -5.65
CA HIS A 66 -5.68 12.04 -5.82
C HIS A 66 -6.01 11.38 -4.48
N MET A 67 -4.99 11.04 -3.71
CA MET A 67 -5.13 10.45 -2.38
C MET A 67 -5.97 11.35 -1.46
N ILE A 68 -5.68 12.66 -1.39
CA ILE A 68 -6.45 13.59 -0.55
C ILE A 68 -7.92 13.62 -0.98
N PHE A 69 -8.18 13.66 -2.29
CA PHE A 69 -9.53 13.66 -2.84
C PHE A 69 -10.32 12.41 -2.38
N TYR A 70 -9.79 11.21 -2.63
CA TYR A 70 -10.47 9.96 -2.27
C TYR A 70 -10.58 9.77 -0.75
N ARG A 71 -9.54 10.14 0.00
CA ARG A 71 -9.55 10.07 1.47
C ARG A 71 -10.65 10.94 2.06
N ASN A 72 -10.87 12.13 1.50
CA ASN A 72 -11.91 13.04 1.95
C ASN A 72 -13.31 12.51 1.56
N MET A 73 -13.46 11.84 0.42
CA MET A 73 -14.71 11.15 0.06
C MET A 73 -15.03 10.00 1.02
N CYS A 74 -14.04 9.17 1.37
CA CYS A 74 -14.20 8.14 2.40
C CYS A 74 -14.57 8.73 3.76
N ALA A 75 -13.97 9.87 4.14
CA ALA A 75 -14.30 10.55 5.40
C ALA A 75 -15.77 11.00 5.42
N ALA A 76 -16.26 11.61 4.33
CA ALA A 76 -17.68 11.95 4.20
C ALA A 76 -18.57 10.70 4.22
N GLY A 77 -18.11 9.58 3.65
CA GLY A 77 -18.79 8.29 3.71
C GLY A 77 -18.89 7.72 5.13
N LEU A 78 -17.84 7.84 5.94
CA LEU A 78 -17.84 7.49 7.36
C LEU A 78 -18.86 8.31 8.15
N ASP A 79 -18.97 9.61 7.86
CA ASP A 79 -19.92 10.49 8.56
C ASP A 79 -21.37 10.25 8.12
N LEU A 80 -21.61 9.78 6.89
CA LEU A 80 -22.94 9.52 6.36
C LEU A 80 -23.45 8.11 6.68
N ALA A 81 -22.59 7.10 6.55
CA ALA A 81 -22.93 5.68 6.66
C ALA A 81 -21.78 4.91 7.35
N PRO A 82 -21.57 5.12 8.67
CA PRO A 82 -20.38 4.67 9.39
C PRO A 82 -20.16 3.16 9.31
N ASP A 83 -21.20 2.35 9.54
CA ASP A 83 -21.09 0.88 9.44
C ASP A 83 -20.67 0.44 8.04
N GLN A 84 -21.34 0.93 6.99
CA GLN A 84 -21.03 0.55 5.61
C GLN A 84 -19.58 0.93 5.25
N ALA A 85 -19.16 2.13 5.64
CA ALA A 85 -17.81 2.61 5.40
C ALA A 85 -16.77 1.77 6.15
N MET A 86 -17.02 1.45 7.42
CA MET A 86 -16.13 0.62 8.24
C MET A 86 -15.96 -0.78 7.66
N LEU A 87 -17.05 -1.42 7.22
CA LEU A 87 -17.00 -2.72 6.54
C LEU A 87 -16.15 -2.66 5.26
N ALA A 88 -16.28 -1.61 4.46
CA ALA A 88 -15.49 -1.44 3.25
C ALA A 88 -14.00 -1.24 3.58
N ILE A 89 -13.67 -0.41 4.58
CA ILE A 89 -12.28 -0.18 5.03
C ILE A 89 -11.63 -1.48 5.48
N THR A 90 -12.28 -2.23 6.36
CA THR A 90 -11.77 -3.52 6.83
C THR A 90 -11.55 -4.47 5.67
N LYS A 91 -12.55 -4.62 4.79
CA LYS A 91 -12.47 -5.51 3.64
C LYS A 91 -11.30 -5.17 2.70
N ILE A 92 -11.12 -3.89 2.38
CA ILE A 92 -10.06 -3.45 1.47
C ILE A 92 -8.69 -3.68 2.09
N LEU A 93 -8.49 -3.38 3.38
CA LEU A 93 -7.19 -3.54 4.02
C LEU A 93 -6.82 -5.01 4.21
N THR A 94 -7.77 -5.86 4.61
CA THR A 94 -7.51 -7.30 4.82
C THR A 94 -7.26 -8.05 3.51
N HIS A 95 -7.70 -7.50 2.37
CA HIS A 95 -7.59 -8.12 1.05
C HIS A 95 -6.87 -7.22 0.03
N PHE A 96 -6.03 -6.29 0.49
CA PHE A 96 -5.41 -5.31 -0.39
C PHE A 96 -4.48 -5.99 -1.40
N VAL A 97 -4.69 -5.72 -2.69
CA VAL A 97 -3.86 -6.26 -3.78
C VAL A 97 -3.42 -5.11 -4.69
N MET A 98 -2.12 -5.07 -4.98
CA MET A 98 -1.56 -4.11 -5.93
C MET A 98 -2.10 -4.38 -7.34
N PRO A 99 -2.44 -3.35 -8.13
CA PRO A 99 -3.03 -3.53 -9.46
C PRO A 99 -2.09 -4.28 -10.42
N GLY A 100 -0.77 -4.18 -10.20
CA GLY A 100 0.24 -4.89 -10.97
C GLY A 100 0.38 -6.39 -10.66
N ALA A 101 -0.42 -6.97 -9.76
CA ALA A 101 -0.23 -8.36 -9.29
C ALA A 101 -0.21 -9.42 -10.41
N GLY A 102 -0.93 -9.18 -11.52
CA GLY A 102 -0.94 -10.04 -12.70
C GLY A 102 0.24 -9.86 -13.67
N MET A 103 1.18 -8.94 -13.39
CA MET A 103 2.31 -8.67 -14.29
C MET A 103 3.37 -9.78 -14.26
N PRO A 104 4.05 -10.05 -15.39
CA PRO A 104 5.21 -10.93 -15.40
C PRO A 104 6.27 -10.50 -14.36
N ASN A 105 6.80 -11.47 -13.61
CA ASN A 105 7.81 -11.26 -12.57
C ASN A 105 7.38 -10.35 -11.40
N PHE A 106 6.09 -10.12 -11.18
CA PHE A 106 5.59 -9.20 -10.14
C PHE A 106 6.23 -9.42 -8.76
N ARG A 107 6.23 -10.67 -8.26
CA ARG A 107 6.82 -11.01 -6.96
C ARG A 107 8.32 -10.70 -6.89
N ARG A 108 9.07 -10.99 -7.97
CA ARG A 108 10.51 -10.70 -8.04
C ARG A 108 10.77 -9.19 -8.02
N ASN A 109 9.98 -8.41 -8.76
CA ASN A 109 10.08 -6.96 -8.79
C ASN A 109 9.74 -6.35 -7.43
N GLY A 110 8.71 -6.85 -6.75
CA GLY A 110 8.37 -6.43 -5.38
C GLY A 110 9.51 -6.66 -4.39
N VAL A 111 10.18 -7.81 -4.44
CA VAL A 111 11.38 -8.08 -3.61
C VAL A 111 12.52 -7.09 -3.91
N LEU A 112 12.75 -6.76 -5.19
CA LEU A 112 13.76 -5.77 -5.57
C LEU A 112 13.41 -4.37 -5.06
N MET A 113 12.15 -3.94 -5.20
CA MET A 113 11.68 -2.65 -4.68
C MET A 113 11.91 -2.56 -3.17
N ALA A 114 11.52 -3.60 -2.43
CA ALA A 114 11.68 -3.62 -0.98
C ALA A 114 13.16 -3.66 -0.57
N LYS A 115 14.00 -4.43 -1.28
CA LYS A 115 15.45 -4.47 -1.06
C LYS A 115 16.10 -3.09 -1.23
N HIS A 116 15.64 -2.31 -2.20
CA HIS A 116 16.18 -0.97 -2.46
C HIS A 116 15.45 0.16 -1.71
N GLY A 117 14.57 -0.17 -0.75
CA GLY A 117 13.86 0.82 0.07
C GLY A 117 12.84 1.66 -0.69
N ILE A 118 12.41 1.20 -1.87
CA ILE A 118 11.41 1.90 -2.69
C ILE A 118 10.02 1.77 -2.07
N TYR A 119 9.61 0.53 -1.80
CA TYR A 119 8.34 0.22 -1.15
C TYR A 119 8.42 -1.14 -0.45
N ASP A 120 8.21 -1.18 0.85
CA ASP A 120 8.20 -2.39 1.66
C ASP A 120 7.02 -2.45 2.66
N LEU A 121 6.96 -3.52 3.45
CA LEU A 121 5.85 -3.75 4.37
C LEU A 121 5.81 -2.71 5.51
N ARG A 122 6.98 -2.24 5.98
CA ARG A 122 7.05 -1.20 7.02
C ARG A 122 6.49 0.11 6.48
N GLN A 123 6.92 0.52 5.29
CA GLN A 123 6.41 1.71 4.62
C GLN A 123 4.90 1.58 4.34
N HIS A 124 4.41 0.41 3.94
CA HIS A 124 2.97 0.20 3.79
C HIS A 124 2.21 0.42 5.11
N LEU A 125 2.69 -0.12 6.22
CA LEU A 125 2.03 0.08 7.51
C LEU A 125 2.11 1.55 7.97
N GLU A 126 3.32 2.12 8.03
CA GLU A 126 3.59 3.39 8.71
C GLU A 126 3.31 4.62 7.85
N ASP A 127 3.58 4.55 6.54
CA ASP A 127 3.42 5.69 5.64
C ASP A 127 2.09 5.68 4.87
N VAL A 128 1.39 4.53 4.84
CA VAL A 128 0.15 4.36 4.07
C VAL A 128 -1.05 4.05 4.97
N VAL A 129 -1.03 2.92 5.68
CA VAL A 129 -2.20 2.43 6.42
C VAL A 129 -2.47 3.27 7.68
N ALA A 130 -1.51 3.35 8.60
CA ALA A 130 -1.68 4.02 9.88
C ALA A 130 -2.05 5.51 9.76
N PRO A 131 -1.44 6.31 8.87
CA PRO A 131 -1.79 7.73 8.73
C PRO A 131 -3.21 7.94 8.23
N VAL A 132 -3.70 7.07 7.33
CA VAL A 132 -5.08 7.16 6.81
C VAL A 132 -6.09 6.76 7.88
N LEU A 133 -5.87 5.66 8.59
CA LEU A 133 -6.74 5.23 9.69
C LEU A 133 -6.80 6.28 10.80
N LYS A 134 -5.65 6.90 11.13
CA LYS A 134 -5.57 8.02 12.07
C LYS A 134 -6.34 9.24 11.56
N GLN A 135 -6.20 9.60 10.29
CA GLN A 135 -6.91 10.75 9.72
C GLN A 135 -8.44 10.59 9.78
N TRP A 136 -8.93 9.35 9.70
CA TRP A 136 -10.35 9.01 9.84
C TRP A 136 -10.79 8.74 11.29
N ASN A 137 -9.86 8.80 12.25
CA ASN A 137 -10.09 8.49 13.68
C ASN A 137 -10.75 7.12 13.92
N ILE A 138 -10.42 6.10 13.12
CA ILE A 138 -11.17 4.83 13.08
C ILE A 138 -11.30 4.18 14.45
N PHE A 139 -10.24 4.21 15.25
CA PHE A 139 -10.22 3.57 16.57
C PHE A 139 -10.78 4.46 17.68
N GLU A 140 -10.90 5.77 17.47
CA GLU A 140 -11.49 6.71 18.43
C GLU A 140 -12.97 7.05 18.15
N ARG A 141 -13.51 6.66 16.99
CA ARG A 141 -14.93 6.84 16.67
C ARG A 141 -15.85 6.08 17.62
N ASN A 142 -17.03 6.64 17.88
CA ASN A 142 -18.04 6.10 18.79
C ASN A 142 -19.44 6.06 18.17
N ASP A 143 -19.51 6.17 16.84
CA ASP A 143 -20.72 6.25 16.04
C ASP A 143 -20.98 5.00 15.18
N PHE A 144 -20.21 3.94 15.39
CA PHE A 144 -20.46 2.64 14.78
C PHE A 144 -21.59 1.90 15.50
N GLY A 145 -22.45 1.27 14.71
CA GLY A 145 -23.36 0.23 15.15
C GLY A 145 -22.66 -1.13 15.26
N PRO A 146 -23.40 -2.20 15.60
CA PRO A 146 -22.82 -3.51 15.90
C PRO A 146 -21.99 -4.10 14.76
N ARG A 147 -22.37 -3.85 13.50
CA ARG A 147 -21.62 -4.37 12.34
C ARG A 147 -20.34 -3.57 12.11
N GLY A 148 -20.39 -2.25 12.26
CA GLY A 148 -19.20 -1.40 12.20
C GLY A 148 -18.19 -1.77 13.30
N GLU A 149 -18.66 -1.99 14.52
CA GLU A 149 -17.81 -2.41 15.64
C GLU A 149 -17.12 -3.75 15.39
N GLN A 150 -17.87 -4.76 14.92
CA GLN A 150 -17.28 -6.04 14.54
C GLN A 150 -16.21 -5.90 13.45
N ALA A 151 -16.46 -5.07 12.43
CA ALA A 151 -15.50 -4.80 11.37
C ALA A 151 -14.26 -4.05 11.90
N ARG A 152 -14.42 -3.16 12.89
CA ARG A 152 -13.33 -2.45 13.55
C ARG A 152 -12.45 -3.37 14.37
N GLU A 153 -13.04 -4.31 15.10
CA GLU A 153 -12.31 -5.36 15.82
C GLU A 153 -11.50 -6.23 14.86
N GLU A 154 -12.11 -6.68 13.76
CA GLU A 154 -11.40 -7.44 12.71
C GLU A 154 -10.23 -6.63 12.13
N LEU A 155 -10.43 -5.33 11.86
CA LEU A 155 -9.37 -4.46 11.41
C LEU A 155 -8.25 -4.35 12.45
N GLY A 156 -8.58 -4.19 13.73
CA GLY A 156 -7.59 -4.13 14.81
C GLY A 156 -6.68 -5.38 14.83
N VAL A 157 -7.29 -6.57 14.78
CA VAL A 157 -6.55 -7.84 14.69
C VAL A 157 -5.66 -7.91 13.45
N PHE A 158 -6.16 -7.40 12.31
CA PHE A 158 -5.36 -7.33 11.09
C PHE A 158 -4.15 -6.39 11.23
N ILE A 159 -4.32 -5.22 11.84
CA ILE A 159 -3.23 -4.26 12.05
C ILE A 159 -2.16 -4.85 12.98
N GLU A 160 -2.56 -5.48 14.09
CA GLU A 160 -1.62 -6.17 14.98
C GLU A 160 -0.83 -7.26 14.23
N LYS A 161 -1.51 -8.05 13.39
CA LYS A 161 -0.84 -9.06 12.56
C LYS A 161 0.13 -8.40 11.58
N LEU A 162 -0.28 -7.32 10.92
CA LEU A 162 0.56 -6.59 9.97
C LEU A 162 1.83 -6.04 10.66
N GLU A 163 1.71 -5.51 11.88
CA GLU A 163 2.85 -5.11 12.70
C GLU A 163 3.82 -6.27 12.96
N GLN A 164 3.32 -7.46 13.31
CA GLN A 164 4.16 -8.65 13.50
C GLN A 164 4.83 -9.10 12.20
N ASP A 165 4.11 -9.01 11.08
CA ASP A 165 4.64 -9.38 9.77
C ASP A 165 5.71 -8.39 9.29
N VAL A 166 5.60 -7.10 9.64
CA VAL A 166 6.66 -6.10 9.44
C VAL A 166 7.94 -6.51 10.16
N LEU A 167 7.87 -6.86 11.44
CA LEU A 167 9.05 -7.27 12.22
C LEU A 167 9.74 -8.50 11.61
N LYS A 168 8.95 -9.52 11.25
CA LYS A 168 9.49 -10.72 10.57
C LYS A 168 10.12 -10.40 9.23
N PHE A 169 9.51 -9.48 8.47
CA PHE A 169 10.05 -9.05 7.18
C PHE A 169 11.41 -8.36 7.34
N GLU A 170 11.56 -7.48 8.33
CA GLU A 170 12.82 -6.80 8.62
C GLU A 170 13.92 -7.78 9.05
N GLU A 171 13.62 -8.72 9.94
CA GLU A 171 14.58 -9.77 10.32
C GLU A 171 15.07 -10.57 9.11
N GLN A 172 14.16 -10.91 8.18
CA GLN A 172 14.52 -11.63 6.97
C GLN A 172 15.39 -10.78 6.03
N ARG A 173 15.06 -9.49 5.88
CA ARG A 173 15.84 -8.53 5.09
C ARG A 173 17.25 -8.36 5.64
N ASP A 174 17.39 -8.21 6.95
CA ASP A 174 18.68 -8.01 7.61
C ASP A 174 19.56 -9.27 7.51
N ARG A 175 18.97 -10.46 7.67
CA ARG A 175 19.65 -11.74 7.42
C ARG A 175 20.12 -11.86 5.98
N MET A 176 19.34 -11.39 5.01
CA MET A 176 19.74 -11.38 3.60
C MET A 176 20.94 -10.46 3.38
N PHE A 177 20.91 -9.23 3.88
CA PHE A 177 22.03 -8.30 3.75
C PHE A 177 23.30 -8.79 4.44
N ALA A 178 23.19 -9.38 5.63
CA ALA A 178 24.33 -9.98 6.32
C ALA A 178 24.98 -11.11 5.50
N ARG A 179 24.16 -11.95 4.84
CA ARG A 179 24.66 -13.00 3.93
C ARG A 179 25.34 -12.44 2.69
N GLU A 180 24.79 -11.37 2.10
CA GLU A 180 25.40 -10.71 0.94
C GLU A 180 26.74 -10.06 1.31
N ALA A 181 26.81 -9.36 2.44
CA ALA A 181 28.05 -8.77 2.95
C ALA A 181 29.12 -9.83 3.24
N ALA A 182 28.74 -10.95 3.87
CA ALA A 182 29.66 -12.07 4.11
C ALA A 182 30.20 -12.68 2.81
N LYS A 183 29.37 -12.80 1.76
CA LYS A 183 29.81 -13.29 0.45
C LYS A 183 30.74 -12.31 -0.25
N ALA A 184 30.43 -11.01 -0.20
CA ALA A 184 31.29 -9.97 -0.78
C ALA A 184 32.67 -9.94 -0.10
N ALA A 185 32.73 -10.14 1.23
CA ALA A 185 33.98 -10.22 1.98
C ALA A 185 34.84 -11.45 1.63
N LEU A 186 34.25 -12.51 1.05
CA LEU A 186 34.93 -13.75 0.68
C LEU A 186 35.43 -13.77 -0.80
N GLN A 187 35.06 -12.78 -1.62
CA GLN A 187 35.54 -12.67 -2.99
C GLN A 187 36.78 -11.75 -3.03
N PRO A 188 37.97 -12.25 -3.44
CA PRO A 188 39.15 -11.40 -3.60
C PRO A 188 38.94 -10.40 -4.76
N ALA A 189 39.53 -9.21 -4.61
CA ALA A 189 39.46 -8.10 -5.56
C ALA A 189 40.04 -8.44 -6.94
#